data_AF-A0A832TYA5-F1
#
_entry.id   AF-A0A832TYA5-F1
#
_cell.length_a   1.000
_cell.length_b   1.000
_cell.length_c   1.000
_cell.angle_alpha   90.00
_cell.angle_beta   90.00
_cell.angle_gamma   90.00
#
_symmetry.space_group_name_H-M   'P 1'
#
loop_
_entity.id
_entity.type
_entity.pdbx_description
1 polymer ?
#
loop_
_entity_poly.entity_id
_entity_poly.type
_entity_poly.pdbx_seq_one_letter_code
_entity_poly.pdbx_strand_id
1 'polypeptide(L)'
;PRVVQTMEAIERELKRPSGGIARYLHDTYFGYMNSWIICTLWLSQWHSAVGNLDRALELLKWCAAHAHPTGLLSEQIDDRGNPVSVLPLAWSHSAYVLAVLEYLQAIEKKEGSSYPYPKK
;
A
#
# COMPACT_ATOMS: atom_id res chain seq x y z
N PRO A 1 -18.48 6.73 -6.54
CA PRO A 1 -19.43 5.61 -6.75
C PRO A 1 -18.97 4.43 -7.62
N ARG A 2 -18.05 4.57 -8.61
CA ARG A 2 -17.48 3.41 -9.35
C ARG A 2 -16.13 2.95 -8.80
N VAL A 3 -15.20 3.89 -8.60
CA VAL A 3 -13.85 3.61 -8.06
C VAL A 3 -13.91 2.91 -6.71
N VAL A 4 -14.82 3.33 -5.81
CA VAL A 4 -14.99 2.70 -4.49
C VAL A 4 -15.30 1.21 -4.60
N GLN A 5 -16.29 0.84 -5.43
CA GLN A 5 -16.66 -0.57 -5.63
C GLN A 5 -15.50 -1.38 -6.23
N THR A 6 -14.73 -0.79 -7.15
CA THR A 6 -13.55 -1.42 -7.73
C THR A 6 -12.46 -1.66 -6.68
N MET A 7 -12.17 -0.68 -5.84
CA MET A 7 -11.13 -0.81 -4.81
C MET A 7 -11.54 -1.79 -3.71
N GLU A 8 -12.82 -1.82 -3.32
CA GLU A 8 -13.37 -2.83 -2.42
C GLU A 8 -13.27 -4.25 -3.01
N ALA A 9 -13.51 -4.40 -4.33
CA ALA A 9 -13.34 -5.69 -5.00
C ALA A 9 -11.86 -6.10 -5.07
N ILE A 10 -10.96 -5.18 -5.40
CA ILE A 10 -9.51 -5.40 -5.38
C ILE A 10 -9.06 -5.89 -4.00
N GLU A 11 -9.45 -5.20 -2.93
CA GLU A 11 -9.06 -5.57 -1.57
C GLU A 11 -9.65 -6.91 -1.14
N ARG A 12 -10.89 -7.23 -1.54
CA ARG A 12 -11.52 -8.51 -1.23
C ARG A 12 -10.90 -9.68 -2.00
N GLU A 13 -10.64 -9.51 -3.29
CA GLU A 13 -10.33 -10.62 -4.21
C GLU A 13 -8.83 -10.84 -4.39
N LEU A 14 -8.01 -9.80 -4.21
CA LEU A 14 -6.58 -9.85 -4.42
C LEU A 14 -5.77 -9.86 -3.12
N LYS A 15 -6.41 -9.79 -1.95
CA LYS A 15 -5.72 -9.94 -0.65
C LYS A 15 -5.13 -11.33 -0.50
N ARG A 16 -3.89 -11.36 0.00
CA ARG A 16 -3.10 -12.57 0.15
C ARG A 16 -2.91 -12.97 1.61
N PRO A 17 -2.60 -14.26 1.90
CA PRO A 17 -2.24 -14.72 3.23
C PRO A 17 -1.15 -13.90 3.92
N SER A 18 -0.17 -13.40 3.16
CA SER A 18 0.87 -12.53 3.72
C SER A 18 0.37 -11.15 4.15
N GLY A 19 -0.82 -10.73 3.71
CA GLY A 19 -1.49 -9.48 4.12
C GLY A 19 -1.51 -8.39 3.03
N GLY A 20 -0.68 -8.54 1.99
CA GLY A 20 -0.62 -7.62 0.86
C GLY A 20 -1.62 -7.94 -0.26
N ILE A 21 -1.46 -7.24 -1.38
CA ILE A 21 -2.36 -7.28 -2.53
C ILE A 21 -1.62 -7.83 -3.76
N ALA A 22 -2.18 -8.87 -4.39
CA ALA A 22 -1.69 -9.38 -5.66
C ALA A 22 -2.04 -8.44 -6.82
N ARG A 23 -1.30 -8.58 -7.92
CA ARG A 23 -1.47 -7.76 -9.12
C ARG A 23 -2.80 -8.02 -9.86
N TYR A 24 -3.17 -9.29 -10.01
CA TYR A 24 -4.45 -9.75 -10.56
C TYR A 24 -4.68 -11.23 -10.20
N LEU A 25 -5.91 -11.73 -10.41
CA LEU A 25 -6.27 -13.13 -10.16
C LEU A 25 -5.44 -14.07 -11.05
N HIS A 26 -4.93 -15.14 -10.45
CA HIS A 26 -4.14 -16.17 -11.13
C HIS A 26 -2.81 -15.68 -11.72
N ASP A 27 -2.25 -14.59 -11.19
CA ASP A 27 -0.86 -14.24 -11.49
C ASP A 27 0.08 -15.39 -11.09
N THR A 28 1.00 -15.76 -11.97
CA THR A 28 1.96 -16.86 -11.79
C THR A 28 3.41 -16.41 -11.89
N TYR A 29 3.65 -15.09 -12.05
CA TYR A 29 4.98 -14.55 -12.18
C TYR A 29 5.76 -14.64 -10.86
N PHE A 30 6.80 -15.48 -10.82
CA PHE A 30 7.60 -15.82 -9.63
C PHE A 30 6.81 -16.45 -8.46
N GLY A 31 5.59 -16.92 -8.69
CA GLY A 31 4.75 -17.55 -7.67
C GLY A 31 3.27 -17.32 -7.96
N TYR A 32 2.40 -18.06 -7.27
CA TYR A 32 0.96 -17.93 -7.44
C TYR A 32 0.43 -16.78 -6.59
N MET A 33 0.04 -15.69 -7.24
CA MET A 33 -0.58 -14.53 -6.64
C MET A 33 0.22 -13.94 -5.47
N ASN A 34 1.54 -13.81 -5.61
CA ASN A 34 2.34 -13.12 -4.59
C ASN A 34 1.81 -11.70 -4.35
N SER A 35 1.99 -11.19 -3.13
CA SER A 35 1.70 -9.78 -2.82
C SER A 35 2.72 -8.89 -3.51
N TRP A 36 2.26 -7.84 -4.18
CA TRP A 36 3.14 -6.81 -4.73
C TRP A 36 3.19 -5.62 -3.77
N ILE A 37 4.41 -5.18 -3.43
CA ILE A 37 4.59 -4.00 -2.57
C ILE A 37 3.84 -2.80 -3.17
N ILE A 38 3.99 -2.57 -4.47
CA ILE A 38 3.34 -1.45 -5.14
C ILE A 38 1.81 -1.53 -5.15
N CYS A 39 1.22 -2.70 -5.41
CA CYS A 39 -0.24 -2.84 -5.42
C CYS A 39 -0.82 -2.60 -4.02
N THR A 40 -0.09 -3.04 -2.99
CA THR A 40 -0.45 -2.80 -1.59
C THR A 40 -0.37 -1.30 -1.25
N LEU A 41 0.64 -0.60 -1.76
CA LEU A 41 0.79 0.86 -1.60
C LEU A 41 -0.30 1.64 -2.34
N TRP A 42 -0.69 1.24 -3.56
CA TRP A 42 -1.81 1.88 -4.26
C TRP A 42 -3.12 1.74 -3.49
N LEU A 43 -3.36 0.59 -2.86
CA LEU A 43 -4.53 0.43 -1.98
C LEU A 43 -4.43 1.35 -0.75
N SER A 44 -3.23 1.49 -0.16
CA SER A 44 -2.99 2.46 0.92
C SER A 44 -3.30 3.89 0.48
N GLN A 45 -2.82 4.31 -0.69
CA GLN A 45 -3.05 5.66 -1.22
C GLN A 45 -4.53 5.93 -1.44
N TRP A 46 -5.28 4.95 -1.95
CA TRP A 46 -6.72 5.06 -2.05
C TRP A 46 -7.40 5.22 -0.69
N HIS A 47 -7.03 4.40 0.30
CA HIS A 47 -7.54 4.53 1.68
C HIS A 47 -7.23 5.91 2.28
N SER A 48 -6.02 6.44 2.07
CA SER A 48 -5.67 7.82 2.44
C SER A 48 -6.59 8.84 1.77
N ALA A 49 -6.81 8.71 0.45
CA ALA A 49 -7.62 9.64 -0.33
C ALA A 49 -9.11 9.67 0.10
N VAL A 50 -9.66 8.54 0.54
CA VAL A 50 -11.05 8.46 1.04
C VAL A 50 -11.17 8.69 2.55
N GLY A 51 -10.06 8.97 3.25
CA GLY A 51 -10.04 9.29 4.68
C GLY A 51 -10.04 8.07 5.61
N ASN A 52 -9.88 6.85 5.08
CA ASN A 52 -9.72 5.63 5.88
C ASN A 52 -8.27 5.47 6.35
N LEU A 53 -7.84 6.39 7.22
CA LEU A 53 -6.44 6.53 7.62
C LEU A 53 -5.91 5.31 8.39
N ASP A 54 -6.74 4.63 9.17
CA ASP A 54 -6.31 3.45 9.94
C ASP A 54 -5.89 2.32 9.01
N ARG A 55 -6.70 2.05 7.98
CA ARG A 55 -6.39 1.02 6.98
C ARG A 55 -5.21 1.41 6.10
N ALA A 56 -5.10 2.69 5.70
CA ALA A 56 -3.92 3.19 4.99
C ALA A 56 -2.64 2.94 5.80
N LEU A 57 -2.64 3.29 7.08
CA LEU A 57 -1.47 3.09 7.95
C LEU A 57 -1.13 1.61 8.14
N GLU A 58 -2.14 0.73 8.23
CA GLU A 58 -1.92 -0.72 8.32
C GLU A 58 -1.15 -1.24 7.09
N LEU A 59 -1.53 -0.79 5.89
CA LEU A 59 -0.88 -1.18 4.64
C LEU A 59 0.55 -0.60 4.51
N LEU A 60 0.77 0.65 4.93
CA LEU A 60 2.12 1.22 5.01
C LEU A 60 3.01 0.43 5.97
N LYS A 61 2.50 0.12 7.17
CA LYS A 61 3.22 -0.69 8.16
C LYS A 61 3.51 -2.09 7.66
N TRP A 62 2.57 -2.69 6.92
CA TRP A 62 2.77 -3.98 6.28
C TRP A 62 3.96 -3.94 5.30
N CYS A 63 4.03 -2.93 4.44
CA CYS A 63 5.17 -2.76 3.52
C CYS A 63 6.49 -2.58 4.27
N ALA A 64 6.50 -1.77 5.34
CA ALA A 64 7.70 -1.56 6.16
C ALA A 64 8.15 -2.84 6.90
N ALA A 65 7.20 -3.62 7.40
CA ALA A 65 7.47 -4.87 8.13
C ALA A 65 8.06 -5.97 7.22
N HIS A 66 7.78 -5.91 5.91
CA HIS A 66 8.31 -6.84 4.91
C HIS A 66 9.55 -6.31 4.17
N ALA A 67 10.11 -5.18 4.60
CA ALA A 67 11.40 -4.74 4.11
C ALA A 67 12.50 -5.73 4.51
N HIS A 68 13.49 -5.91 3.65
CA HIS A 68 14.71 -6.63 4.00
C HIS A 68 15.37 -5.99 5.23
N PRO A 69 16.14 -6.71 6.08
CA PRO A 69 16.81 -6.13 7.25
C PRO A 69 17.66 -4.87 7.01
N THR A 70 18.08 -4.63 5.76
CA THR A 70 18.78 -3.40 5.35
C THR A 70 17.85 -2.23 5.02
N GLY A 71 16.53 -2.39 5.18
CA GLY A 71 15.49 -1.40 4.84
C GLY A 71 15.06 -1.39 3.37
N LEU A 72 15.55 -2.32 2.54
CA LEU A 72 15.25 -2.35 1.11
C LEU A 72 13.92 -3.08 0.83
N LEU A 73 13.10 -2.52 -0.04
CA LEU A 73 11.85 -3.11 -0.53
C LEU A 73 12.07 -3.92 -1.82
N SER A 74 11.51 -5.13 -1.86
CA SER A 74 11.45 -5.99 -3.04
C SER A 74 10.28 -5.62 -3.96
N GLU A 75 10.19 -6.31 -5.10
CA GLU A 75 9.01 -6.27 -5.96
C GLU A 75 7.81 -6.99 -5.31
N GLN A 76 8.04 -8.21 -4.82
CA GLN A 76 7.00 -9.11 -4.35
C GLN A 76 7.32 -9.69 -2.97
N ILE A 77 6.27 -10.15 -2.29
CA ILE A 77 6.28 -10.90 -1.04
C ILE A 77 5.42 -12.17 -1.23
N ASP A 78 5.99 -13.34 -1.00
CA ASP A 78 5.24 -14.60 -1.07
C ASP A 78 4.21 -14.74 0.06
N ASP A 79 3.37 -15.77 0.03
CA ASP A 79 2.35 -16.02 1.05
C ASP A 79 2.95 -16.37 2.45
N ARG A 80 4.26 -16.63 2.52
CA ARG A 80 5.00 -16.89 3.77
C ARG A 80 5.70 -15.63 4.31
N GLY A 81 5.64 -14.51 3.59
CA GLY A 81 6.28 -13.25 3.98
C GLY A 81 7.72 -13.08 3.48
N ASN A 82 8.22 -13.95 2.60
CA ASN A 82 9.59 -13.81 2.08
C ASN A 82 9.63 -12.85 0.88
N PRO A 83 10.70 -12.04 0.74
CA PRO A 83 10.91 -11.25 -0.46
C PRO A 83 11.15 -12.15 -1.68
N VAL A 84 10.48 -11.82 -2.78
CA VAL A 84 10.58 -12.51 -4.07
C VAL A 84 10.83 -11.49 -5.18
N SER A 85 11.55 -11.93 -6.22
CA SER A 85 11.95 -11.10 -7.37
C SER A 85 12.93 -9.97 -6.96
N VAL A 86 12.97 -8.87 -7.71
CA VAL A 86 13.98 -7.82 -7.61
C VAL A 86 14.03 -7.18 -6.21
N LEU A 87 15.23 -7.09 -5.64
CA LEU A 87 15.54 -6.38 -4.39
C LEU A 87 16.90 -5.67 -4.55
N PRO A 88 16.99 -4.33 -4.47
CA PRO A 88 15.89 -3.37 -4.30
C PRO A 88 15.13 -3.09 -5.61
N LEU A 89 13.81 -2.95 -5.53
CA LEU A 89 13.03 -2.39 -6.63
C LEU A 89 12.84 -0.87 -6.43
N ALA A 90 13.40 -0.05 -7.32
CA ALA A 90 13.28 1.41 -7.23
C ALA A 90 11.81 1.87 -7.21
N TRP A 91 10.94 1.20 -7.96
CA TRP A 91 9.51 1.55 -8.00
C TRP A 91 8.82 1.34 -6.65
N SER A 92 9.09 0.23 -5.95
CA SER A 92 8.55 -0.01 -4.61
C SER A 92 8.97 1.08 -3.63
N HIS A 93 10.22 1.55 -3.70
CA HIS A 93 10.71 2.63 -2.83
C HIS A 93 10.05 3.97 -3.15
N SER A 94 9.99 4.35 -4.43
CA SER A 94 9.34 5.59 -4.85
C SER A 94 7.86 5.61 -4.49
N ALA A 95 7.16 4.49 -4.68
CA ALA A 95 5.76 4.35 -4.30
C ALA A 95 5.57 4.45 -2.79
N TYR A 96 6.50 3.91 -1.99
CA TYR A 96 6.41 3.98 -0.54
C TYR A 96 6.52 5.43 -0.04
N VAL A 97 7.50 6.18 -0.55
CA VAL A 97 7.66 7.61 -0.24
C VAL A 97 6.41 8.39 -0.61
N LEU A 98 5.87 8.18 -1.82
CA LEU A 98 4.67 8.86 -2.27
C LEU A 98 3.45 8.54 -1.38
N ALA A 99 3.24 7.26 -1.05
CA ALA A 99 2.13 6.84 -0.21
C ALA A 99 2.20 7.42 1.21
N VAL A 100 3.41 7.55 1.78
CA VAL A 100 3.61 8.24 3.07
C VAL A 100 3.29 9.72 2.96
N LEU A 101 3.74 10.42 1.91
CA LEU A 101 3.44 11.84 1.72
C LEU A 101 1.94 12.09 1.60
N GLU A 102 1.23 11.28 0.82
CA GLU A 102 -0.22 11.38 0.65
C GLU A 102 -0.98 11.04 1.94
N TYR A 103 -0.50 10.07 2.72
CA TYR A 103 -1.04 9.74 4.03
C TYR A 103 -0.90 10.91 5.01
N LEU A 104 0.28 11.53 5.09
CA LEU A 104 0.52 12.70 5.96
C LEU A 104 -0.38 13.88 5.56
N GLN A 105 -0.51 14.17 4.26
CA GLN A 105 -1.44 15.19 3.77
C GLN A 105 -2.90 14.88 4.15
N ALA A 106 -3.30 13.60 4.11
CA ALA A 106 -4.64 13.19 4.50
C ALA A 106 -4.89 13.35 6.01
N ILE A 107 -3.87 13.10 6.86
CA ILE A 107 -3.91 13.41 8.30
C ILE A 107 -4.09 14.92 8.50
N GLU A 108 -3.24 15.74 7.89
CA GLU A 108 -3.30 17.20 8.03
C GLU A 108 -4.66 17.75 7.60
N LYS A 109 -5.26 17.20 6.54
CA LYS A 109 -6.61 17.58 6.10
C LYS A 109 -7.68 17.18 7.12
N LYS A 110 -7.56 16.02 7.75
CA LYS A 110 -8.50 15.54 8.79
C LYS A 110 -8.39 16.38 10.07
N GLU A 111 -7.17 16.70 10.49
CA GLU A 111 -6.87 17.50 11.69
C GLU A 111 -7.15 18.99 11.47
N GLY A 112 -6.78 19.53 10.29
CA GLY A 112 -7.06 20.90 9.85
C GLY A 112 -8.55 21.18 9.62
N SER A 113 -9.40 20.14 9.55
CA SER A 113 -10.86 20.31 9.60
C SER A 113 -11.38 20.66 11.01
N SER A 114 -10.50 20.79 12.02
CA SER A 114 -10.85 21.13 13.40
C SER A 114 -10.29 22.48 13.92
N TYR A 115 -9.56 23.27 13.13
CA TYR A 115 -9.07 24.60 13.59
C TYR A 115 -9.19 25.71 12.54
N PRO A 116 -9.80 26.87 12.87
CA PRO A 116 -9.85 28.04 12.00
C PRO A 116 -8.61 28.91 12.26
N TYR A 117 -7.78 29.25 11.27
CA TYR A 117 -7.03 30.53 11.16
C TYR A 117 -6.23 30.62 9.84
N PRO A 118 -5.86 31.85 9.41
CA PRO A 118 -6.13 32.32 8.06
C PRO A 118 -4.99 32.02 7.08
N LYS A 119 -5.34 31.91 5.80
CA LYS A 119 -4.36 31.89 4.71
C LYS A 119 -3.64 33.25 4.64
N LYS A 120 -2.33 33.18 4.41
CA LYS A 120 -1.47 34.33 4.09
C LYS A 120 -1.94 35.06 2.84
#